data_AF-A0A815H7N7-F1
#
_entry.id   AF-A0A815H7N7-F1
#
_cell.length_a   1.000
_cell.length_b   1.000
_cell.length_c   1.000
_cell.angle_alpha   90.00
_cell.angle_beta   90.00
_cell.angle_gamma   90.00
#
_symmetry.space_group_name_H-M   'P 1'
#
loop_
_entity.id
_entity.type
_entity.pdbx_description
1 polymer ?
#
loop_
_entity_poly.entity_id
_entity_poly.type
_entity_poly.pdbx_seq_one_letter_code
_entity_poly.pdbx_strand_id
1 'polypeptide(L)'
;MINTAEDEEKEQKSSSSILNKSTLDIPKYCRPNVNNTLQEQAESLLPFYTFNELTRHNDSNDAWICIFGHIYDITSLIRKAQGTKLYQQLISYVGQDISFLFDEITHEPRRRIHPQTFESVSAIENLSILESLGIPFWQTKDLFIGRLTEYPRYIRLIHNFSPDHPFILEIAEEETIGQIAIKFLKYNSHIFSYIWRYNQQILDFNKTLTENGIPNEELFHDKYGWRSDNENCSTIVLCFSDDLTIA
;
A
#
# COMPACT_ATOMS: atom_id res chain seq x y z
N MET A 1 45.62 -53.58 12.27
CA MET A 1 45.61 -52.27 11.59
C MET A 1 44.42 -52.29 10.66
N ILE A 2 43.21 -52.25 11.24
CA ILE A 2 42.37 -51.05 11.42
C ILE A 2 41.90 -50.55 10.04
N ASN A 3 40.78 -51.14 9.62
CA ASN A 3 39.80 -50.54 8.73
C ASN A 3 39.03 -49.49 9.56
N THR A 4 38.99 -48.25 9.10
CA THR A 4 38.09 -47.20 9.61
C THR A 4 37.52 -46.47 8.41
N ALA A 5 36.42 -47.01 7.90
CA ALA A 5 35.51 -46.36 6.97
C ALA A 5 34.11 -46.89 7.30
N GLU A 6 33.61 -46.57 8.51
CA GLU A 6 32.23 -46.88 8.93
C GLU A 6 31.76 -46.12 10.20
N ASP A 7 32.39 -45.00 10.56
CA ASP A 7 32.14 -44.28 11.82
C ASP A 7 31.66 -42.82 11.65
N GLU A 8 30.84 -42.51 10.64
CA GLU A 8 30.12 -41.21 10.58
C GLU A 8 28.59 -41.32 10.60
N GLU A 9 28.01 -42.51 10.79
CA GLU A 9 26.54 -42.69 10.78
C GLU A 9 25.92 -43.04 12.15
N LYS A 10 26.57 -42.64 13.25
CA LYS A 10 26.15 -43.04 14.61
C LYS A 10 26.17 -41.95 15.68
N GLU A 11 25.97 -40.69 15.30
CA GLU A 11 25.89 -39.58 16.28
C GLU A 11 24.55 -38.81 16.26
N GLN A 12 23.44 -39.44 15.86
CA GLN A 12 22.10 -38.83 16.00
C GLN A 12 21.00 -39.79 16.49
N LYS A 13 21.36 -40.94 17.07
CA LYS A 13 20.39 -41.78 17.78
C LYS A 13 20.92 -42.18 19.16
N SER A 14 20.10 -41.86 20.16
CA SER A 14 20.06 -42.47 21.50
C SER A 14 20.72 -41.71 22.64
N SER A 15 19.96 -40.74 23.16
CA SER A 15 19.70 -40.62 24.60
C SER A 15 18.30 -40.01 24.75
N SER A 16 17.24 -40.83 24.62
CA SER A 16 16.49 -41.39 25.75
C SER A 16 16.02 -40.27 26.71
N SER A 17 14.81 -39.75 26.58
CA SER A 17 13.52 -40.32 27.02
C SER A 17 13.09 -39.79 28.39
N ILE A 18 11.77 -39.57 28.50
CA ILE A 18 10.96 -39.40 29.73
C ILE A 18 10.64 -37.93 30.06
N LEU A 19 9.44 -37.44 29.68
CA LEU A 19 8.33 -37.27 30.65
C LEU A 19 6.98 -36.97 29.95
N ASN A 20 6.12 -37.99 29.95
CA ASN A 20 4.67 -38.03 30.15
C ASN A 20 3.69 -37.01 29.51
N LYS A 21 2.71 -37.61 28.81
CA LYS A 21 1.34 -37.12 28.60
C LYS A 21 0.64 -36.80 29.93
N SER A 22 -0.03 -35.66 30.05
CA SER A 22 -1.45 -35.59 30.45
C SER A 22 -1.97 -34.14 30.37
N THR A 23 -3.27 -34.06 30.08
CA THR A 23 -4.09 -32.94 29.63
C THR A 23 -4.22 -31.81 30.65
N LEU A 24 -4.18 -30.56 30.19
CA LEU A 24 -4.98 -29.46 30.76
C LEU A 24 -5.62 -28.69 29.60
N ASP A 25 -6.90 -28.95 29.40
CA ASP A 25 -7.81 -28.11 28.63
C ASP A 25 -7.76 -26.67 29.16
N ILE A 26 -7.45 -25.72 28.29
CA ILE A 26 -7.70 -24.30 28.53
C ILE A 26 -8.40 -23.72 27.28
N PRO A 27 -9.55 -23.05 27.42
CA PRO A 27 -10.40 -22.64 26.29
C PRO A 27 -9.70 -21.71 25.28
N LYS A 28 -10.00 -21.92 23.99
CA LYS A 28 -9.60 -21.08 22.85
C LYS A 28 -10.33 -19.72 22.83
N TYR A 29 -10.12 -18.82 23.78
CA TYR A 29 -10.34 -17.39 23.54
C TYR A 29 -9.39 -16.55 24.39
N CYS A 30 -8.74 -15.59 23.72
CA CYS A 30 -7.89 -14.52 24.28
C CYS A 30 -6.53 -14.93 24.86
N ARG A 31 -5.52 -15.02 23.97
CA ARG A 31 -4.19 -14.48 24.26
C ARG A 31 -3.75 -13.60 23.08
N PRO A 32 -3.65 -12.27 23.25
CA PRO A 32 -2.90 -11.45 22.31
C PRO A 32 -1.42 -11.71 22.59
N ASN A 33 -0.62 -12.09 21.58
CA ASN A 33 0.82 -11.99 21.75
C ASN A 33 1.61 -11.86 20.44
N VAL A 34 2.34 -10.76 20.38
CA VAL A 34 3.54 -10.42 19.58
C VAL A 34 3.41 -10.55 18.06
N ASN A 35 3.09 -9.41 17.41
CA ASN A 35 3.79 -8.85 16.25
C ASN A 35 3.13 -7.57 15.68
N ASN A 36 2.15 -6.95 16.35
CA ASN A 36 1.51 -5.72 15.83
C ASN A 36 2.50 -4.56 15.60
N THR A 37 3.49 -4.35 16.48
CA THR A 37 4.37 -3.17 16.38
C THR A 37 5.33 -3.22 15.18
N LEU A 38 5.93 -4.38 14.88
CA LEU A 38 6.79 -4.54 13.71
C LEU A 38 5.99 -4.55 12.41
N GLN A 39 4.76 -5.06 12.46
CA GLN A 39 3.85 -5.05 11.32
C GLN A 39 3.34 -3.63 11.04
N GLU A 40 2.91 -2.89 12.05
CA GLU A 40 2.54 -1.47 11.94
C GLU A 40 3.71 -0.63 11.43
N GLN A 41 4.94 -0.92 11.90
CA GLN A 41 6.16 -0.30 11.39
C GLN A 41 6.45 -0.67 9.92
N ALA A 42 6.27 -1.93 9.52
CA ALA A 42 6.46 -2.34 8.13
C ALA A 42 5.38 -1.77 7.20
N GLU A 43 4.13 -1.70 7.66
CA GLU A 43 3.03 -1.07 6.92
C GLU A 43 3.19 0.45 6.84
N SER A 44 3.81 1.09 7.83
CA SER A 44 4.15 2.53 7.76
C SER A 44 5.23 2.86 6.72
N LEU A 45 5.97 1.85 6.24
CA LEU A 45 6.95 2.01 5.15
C LEU A 45 6.31 1.86 3.77
N LEU A 46 5.05 1.45 3.69
CA LEU A 46 4.35 1.30 2.42
C LEU A 46 3.99 2.67 1.84
N PRO A 47 4.00 2.80 0.50
CA PRO A 47 3.69 4.05 -0.15
C PRO A 47 2.25 4.50 0.12
N PHE A 48 2.06 5.82 0.08
CA PHE A 48 0.75 6.43 0.00
C PHE A 48 0.38 6.69 -1.45
N TYR A 49 -0.91 6.66 -1.74
CA TYR A 49 -1.45 6.86 -3.07
C TYR A 49 -2.58 7.88 -3.02
N THR A 50 -2.71 8.68 -4.08
CA THR A 50 -3.85 9.59 -4.21
C THR A 50 -5.05 8.86 -4.80
N PHE A 51 -6.26 9.41 -4.62
CA PHE A 51 -7.45 8.83 -5.24
C PHE A 51 -7.35 8.85 -6.77
N ASN A 52 -6.79 9.92 -7.34
CA ASN A 52 -6.52 10.00 -8.78
C ASN A 52 -5.52 8.93 -9.24
N GLU A 53 -4.56 8.53 -8.40
CA GLU A 53 -3.68 7.41 -8.70
C GLU A 53 -4.47 6.09 -8.71
N LEU A 54 -5.24 5.80 -7.66
CA LEU A 54 -6.12 4.62 -7.60
C LEU A 54 -7.02 4.48 -8.85
N THR A 55 -7.68 5.56 -9.27
CA THR A 55 -8.61 5.50 -10.42
C THR A 55 -7.95 5.21 -11.77
N ARG A 56 -6.63 5.39 -11.90
CA ARG A 56 -5.89 5.06 -13.13
C ARG A 56 -5.64 3.56 -13.28
N HIS A 57 -5.58 2.83 -12.17
CA HIS A 57 -5.41 1.38 -12.13
C HIS A 57 -6.77 0.69 -12.24
N ASN A 58 -7.45 0.90 -13.37
CA ASN A 58 -8.83 0.48 -13.63
C ASN A 58 -9.02 -0.60 -14.71
N ASP A 59 -7.93 -1.26 -15.15
CA ASP A 59 -7.98 -2.29 -16.18
C ASP A 59 -7.82 -3.70 -15.59
N SER A 60 -8.33 -4.72 -16.27
CA SER A 60 -8.13 -6.13 -15.90
C SER A 60 -6.67 -6.57 -15.71
N ASN A 61 -5.72 -5.89 -16.36
CA ASN A 61 -4.28 -6.17 -16.27
C ASN A 61 -3.54 -5.26 -15.29
N ASP A 62 -4.22 -4.26 -14.74
CA ASP A 62 -3.71 -3.29 -13.77
C ASP A 62 -4.87 -2.80 -12.91
N ALA A 63 -5.22 -3.59 -11.91
CA ALA A 63 -6.48 -3.50 -11.19
C ALA A 63 -6.29 -3.28 -9.70
N TRP A 64 -6.58 -2.07 -9.25
CA TRP A 64 -6.53 -1.73 -7.83
C TRP A 64 -7.93 -1.46 -7.27
N ILE A 65 -8.07 -1.69 -5.97
CA ILE A 65 -9.28 -1.36 -5.21
C ILE A 65 -8.89 -0.81 -3.85
N CYS A 66 -9.77 0.00 -3.26
CA CYS A 66 -9.58 0.54 -1.92
C CYS A 66 -10.64 0.00 -0.94
N ILE A 67 -10.21 -0.38 0.27
CA ILE A 67 -11.08 -0.71 1.40
C ILE A 67 -10.54 -0.03 2.64
N PHE A 68 -11.34 0.85 3.26
CA PHE A 68 -10.99 1.61 4.47
C PHE A 68 -9.61 2.26 4.37
N GLY A 69 -9.32 2.91 3.23
CA GLY A 69 -8.03 3.55 2.96
C GLY A 69 -6.87 2.58 2.67
N HIS A 70 -7.09 1.27 2.61
CA HIS A 70 -6.09 0.27 2.24
C HIS A 70 -6.25 -0.09 0.76
N ILE A 71 -5.17 0.00 0.01
CA ILE A 71 -5.17 -0.28 -1.43
C ILE A 71 -4.61 -1.67 -1.69
N TYR A 72 -5.35 -2.43 -2.50
CA TYR A 72 -5.01 -3.79 -2.87
C TYR A 72 -4.86 -3.92 -4.38
N ASP A 73 -3.76 -4.52 -4.82
CA ASP A 73 -3.58 -4.98 -6.20
C ASP A 73 -4.28 -6.34 -6.37
N ILE A 74 -5.45 -6.32 -7.01
CA ILE A 74 -6.26 -7.52 -7.28
C ILE A 74 -6.04 -8.08 -8.68
N THR A 75 -5.04 -7.61 -9.41
CA THR A 75 -4.80 -8.04 -10.81
C THR A 75 -4.63 -9.56 -10.89
N SER A 76 -3.91 -10.16 -9.94
CA SER A 76 -3.72 -11.61 -9.88
C SER A 76 -5.03 -12.37 -9.61
N LEU A 77 -5.93 -11.78 -8.81
CA LEU A 77 -7.24 -12.34 -8.50
C LEU A 77 -8.18 -12.27 -9.69
N ILE A 78 -8.18 -11.16 -10.43
CA ILE A 78 -8.98 -11.00 -11.65
C ILE A 78 -8.62 -12.07 -12.67
N ARG A 79 -7.32 -12.33 -12.87
CA ARG A 79 -6.85 -13.41 -13.76
C ARG A 79 -7.38 -14.78 -13.34
N LYS A 80 -7.36 -15.10 -12.04
CA LYS A 80 -7.90 -16.36 -11.49
C LYS A 80 -9.42 -16.46 -11.63
N ALA A 81 -10.13 -15.33 -11.54
CA ALA A 81 -11.57 -15.29 -11.64
C ALA A 81 -12.09 -15.38 -13.08
N GLN A 82 -11.24 -15.30 -14.11
CA GLN A 82 -11.64 -15.35 -15.51
C GLN A 82 -12.55 -16.55 -15.81
N GLY A 83 -13.64 -16.31 -16.54
CA GLY A 83 -14.64 -17.33 -16.88
C GLY A 83 -15.65 -17.65 -15.77
N THR A 84 -15.51 -17.07 -14.57
CA THR A 84 -16.49 -17.20 -13.49
C THR A 84 -17.45 -16.01 -13.43
N LYS A 85 -18.57 -16.15 -12.72
CA LYS A 85 -19.50 -15.04 -12.46
C LYS A 85 -18.89 -13.94 -11.59
N LEU A 86 -17.88 -14.27 -10.78
CA LEU A 86 -17.15 -13.31 -9.93
C LEU A 86 -16.33 -12.30 -10.75
N TYR A 87 -15.89 -12.68 -11.95
CA TYR A 87 -15.06 -11.81 -12.81
C TYR A 87 -15.72 -10.46 -13.07
N GLN A 88 -16.99 -10.46 -13.50
CA GLN A 88 -17.70 -9.23 -13.86
C GLN A 88 -17.85 -8.29 -12.66
N GLN A 89 -18.07 -8.87 -11.49
CA GLN A 89 -18.21 -8.14 -10.25
C GLN A 89 -16.88 -7.51 -9.81
N LEU A 90 -15.78 -8.26 -9.82
CA LEU A 90 -14.45 -7.71 -9.50
C LEU A 90 -14.08 -6.58 -10.46
N ILE A 91 -14.31 -6.75 -11.76
CA ILE A 91 -14.07 -5.72 -12.78
C ILE A 91 -14.91 -4.46 -12.49
N SER A 92 -16.14 -4.61 -12.04
CA SER A 92 -17.00 -3.46 -11.72
C SER A 92 -16.54 -2.62 -10.53
N TYR A 93 -15.63 -3.16 -9.70
CA TYR A 93 -15.10 -2.49 -8.50
C TYR A 93 -13.72 -1.86 -8.71
N VAL A 94 -13.04 -2.18 -9.82
CA VAL A 94 -11.67 -1.71 -10.05
C VAL A 94 -11.64 -0.18 -10.14
N GLY A 95 -10.61 0.41 -9.54
CA GLY A 95 -10.38 1.85 -9.48
C GLY A 95 -11.29 2.58 -8.49
N GLN A 96 -11.98 1.86 -7.60
CA GLN A 96 -12.95 2.45 -6.67
C GLN A 96 -12.66 2.08 -5.21
N ASP A 97 -13.26 2.88 -4.32
CA ASP A 97 -13.40 2.54 -2.91
C ASP A 97 -14.67 1.70 -2.71
N ILE A 98 -14.47 0.46 -2.25
CA ILE A 98 -15.55 -0.50 -1.99
C ILE A 98 -15.81 -0.72 -0.50
N SER A 99 -15.36 0.19 0.37
CA SER A 99 -15.61 0.17 1.82
C SER A 99 -17.09 -0.01 2.17
N PHE A 100 -17.99 0.50 1.33
CA PHE A 100 -19.45 0.37 1.53
C PHE A 100 -19.95 -1.09 1.50
N LEU A 101 -19.18 -2.02 0.91
CA LEU A 101 -19.47 -3.45 0.92
C LEU A 101 -19.09 -4.12 2.25
N PHE A 102 -18.30 -3.45 3.09
CA PHE A 102 -17.74 -3.99 4.31
C PHE A 102 -18.36 -3.35 5.55
N ASP A 103 -18.46 -4.12 6.61
CA ASP A 103 -18.85 -3.65 7.92
C ASP A 103 -17.63 -3.10 8.66
N GLU A 104 -17.74 -1.89 9.20
CA GLU A 104 -16.61 -1.16 9.81
C GLU A 104 -16.08 -1.82 11.09
N ILE A 105 -16.91 -2.60 11.79
CA ILE A 105 -16.55 -3.22 13.07
C ILE A 105 -15.93 -4.59 12.82
N THR A 106 -16.57 -5.39 11.97
CA THR A 106 -16.14 -6.77 11.72
C THR A 106 -15.09 -6.87 10.63
N HIS A 107 -14.94 -5.84 9.78
CA HIS A 107 -14.14 -5.88 8.55
C HIS A 107 -14.53 -7.01 7.58
N GLU A 108 -15.71 -7.58 7.77
CA GLU A 108 -16.27 -8.61 6.90
C GLU A 108 -17.27 -7.98 5.91
N PRO A 109 -17.53 -8.63 4.76
CA PRO A 109 -18.58 -8.20 3.85
C PRO A 109 -19.93 -8.09 4.57
N ARG A 110 -20.60 -6.94 4.40
CA ARG A 110 -21.95 -6.71 4.93
C ARG A 110 -22.88 -7.80 4.45
N ARG A 111 -23.85 -8.17 5.28
CA ARG A 111 -24.92 -9.10 4.88
C ARG A 111 -26.21 -8.34 4.64
N ARG A 112 -26.97 -8.77 3.63
CA ARG A 112 -28.29 -8.23 3.27
C ARG A 112 -29.29 -9.37 3.26
N ILE A 113 -30.55 -9.08 3.58
CA ILE A 113 -31.62 -10.07 3.47
C ILE A 113 -32.14 -10.00 2.03
N HIS A 114 -32.08 -11.13 1.32
CA HIS A 114 -32.59 -11.21 -0.04
C HIS A 114 -34.12 -11.03 -0.02
N PRO A 115 -34.68 -10.10 -0.82
CA PRO A 115 -36.09 -9.69 -0.66
C PRO A 115 -37.10 -10.79 -1.03
N GLN A 116 -36.75 -11.72 -1.91
CA GLN A 116 -37.64 -12.83 -2.27
C GLN A 116 -37.44 -14.10 -1.45
N THR A 117 -36.20 -14.42 -1.07
CA THR A 117 -35.87 -15.69 -0.37
C THR A 117 -35.78 -15.52 1.13
N PHE A 118 -35.68 -14.27 1.63
CA PHE A 118 -35.45 -13.93 3.03
C PHE A 118 -34.16 -14.51 3.63
N GLU A 119 -33.24 -14.96 2.76
CA GLU A 119 -31.95 -15.48 3.16
C GLU A 119 -30.95 -14.34 3.40
N SER A 120 -30.08 -14.51 4.40
CA SER A 120 -28.95 -13.61 4.64
C SER A 120 -27.84 -13.88 3.63
N VAL A 121 -27.67 -12.99 2.65
CA VAL A 121 -26.65 -13.06 1.60
C VAL A 121 -25.57 -12.00 1.80
N SER A 122 -24.34 -12.27 1.34
CA SER A 122 -23.25 -11.28 1.36
C SER A 122 -23.52 -10.14 0.37
N ALA A 123 -23.05 -8.94 0.69
CA ALA A 123 -23.02 -7.79 -0.22
C ALA A 123 -22.01 -8.00 -1.37
N ILE A 124 -21.01 -8.86 -1.17
CA ILE A 124 -20.19 -9.39 -2.24
C ILE A 124 -20.92 -10.60 -2.80
N GLU A 125 -21.51 -10.45 -3.99
CA GLU A 125 -22.07 -11.58 -4.72
C GLU A 125 -20.98 -12.63 -4.99
N ASN A 126 -21.37 -13.90 -5.15
CA ASN A 126 -20.46 -15.00 -5.43
C ASN A 126 -19.28 -15.15 -4.43
N LEU A 127 -19.47 -14.74 -3.17
CA LEU A 127 -18.46 -14.84 -2.11
C LEU A 127 -17.85 -16.25 -1.98
N SER A 128 -18.65 -17.31 -2.15
CA SER A 128 -18.18 -18.70 -2.12
C SER A 128 -17.19 -19.03 -3.24
N ILE A 129 -17.36 -18.45 -4.44
CA ILE A 129 -16.39 -18.58 -5.54
C ILE A 129 -15.12 -17.85 -5.15
N LEU A 130 -15.23 -16.66 -4.56
CA LEU A 130 -14.08 -15.88 -4.13
C LEU A 130 -13.26 -16.61 -3.05
N GLU A 131 -13.91 -17.16 -2.03
CA GLU A 131 -13.28 -17.98 -0.98
C GLU A 131 -12.63 -19.25 -1.55
N SER A 132 -13.19 -19.83 -2.61
CA SER A 132 -12.58 -20.99 -3.28
C SER A 132 -11.25 -20.68 -3.98
N LEU A 133 -10.99 -19.40 -4.30
CA LEU A 133 -9.73 -18.96 -4.90
C LEU A 133 -8.61 -18.74 -3.85
N GLY A 134 -8.92 -18.82 -2.54
CA GLY A 134 -7.97 -18.68 -1.44
C GLY A 134 -8.51 -17.86 -0.27
N ILE A 135 -7.60 -17.30 0.53
CA ILE A 135 -7.96 -16.32 1.57
C ILE A 135 -8.58 -15.09 0.87
N PRO A 136 -9.66 -14.50 1.40
CA PRO A 136 -10.28 -13.33 0.79
C PRO A 136 -9.27 -12.19 0.57
N PHE A 137 -9.41 -11.43 -0.51
CA PHE A 137 -8.40 -10.43 -0.87
C PHE A 137 -8.22 -9.33 0.18
N TRP A 138 -9.29 -8.98 0.91
CA TRP A 138 -9.24 -8.02 2.03
C TRP A 138 -8.49 -8.55 3.26
N GLN A 139 -8.24 -9.86 3.33
CA GLN A 139 -7.45 -10.52 4.38
C GLN A 139 -6.06 -10.95 3.88
N THR A 140 -5.77 -10.76 2.58
CA THR A 140 -4.53 -11.22 1.96
C THR A 140 -3.49 -10.11 1.96
N LYS A 141 -2.50 -10.25 2.85
CA LYS A 141 -1.41 -9.26 2.98
C LYS A 141 -0.59 -9.08 1.72
N ASP A 142 -0.44 -10.14 0.92
CA ASP A 142 0.37 -10.11 -0.31
C ASP A 142 -0.24 -9.22 -1.41
N LEU A 143 -1.53 -8.89 -1.31
CA LEU A 143 -2.21 -8.00 -2.25
C LEU A 143 -2.17 -6.54 -1.78
N PHE A 144 -1.86 -6.30 -0.51
CA PHE A 144 -1.83 -4.95 0.05
C PHE A 144 -0.57 -4.22 -0.43
N ILE A 145 -0.75 -3.09 -1.11
CA ILE A 145 0.36 -2.34 -1.72
C ILE A 145 0.63 -0.99 -1.04
N GLY A 146 -0.31 -0.48 -0.26
CA GLY A 146 -0.15 0.76 0.49
C GLY A 146 -1.48 1.42 0.81
N ARG A 147 -1.43 2.70 1.21
CA ARG A 147 -2.59 3.40 1.77
C ARG A 147 -3.05 4.54 0.88
N LEU A 148 -4.36 4.82 0.89
CA LEU A 148 -4.91 6.03 0.34
C LEU A 148 -4.54 7.20 1.27
N THR A 149 -4.05 8.29 0.72
CA THR A 149 -3.76 9.52 1.48
C THR A 149 -5.05 10.16 1.99
N GLU A 150 -5.00 10.69 3.22
CA GLU A 150 -6.05 11.54 3.76
C GLU A 150 -5.88 12.99 3.33
N TYR A 151 -4.64 13.39 3.01
CA TYR A 151 -4.26 14.77 2.72
C TYR A 151 -3.52 14.85 1.38
N PRO A 152 -4.23 14.67 0.25
CA PRO A 152 -3.65 14.91 -1.06
C PRO A 152 -3.28 16.39 -1.19
N ARG A 153 -2.20 16.69 -1.91
CA ARG A 153 -1.81 18.06 -2.23
C ARG A 153 -1.07 18.15 -3.55
N TYR A 154 -1.09 19.32 -4.16
CA TYR A 154 -0.30 19.59 -5.36
C TYR A 154 1.07 20.19 -5.02
N ILE A 155 2.07 19.80 -5.80
CA ILE A 155 3.38 20.45 -5.87
C ILE A 155 3.74 20.78 -7.31
N ARG A 156 4.54 21.83 -7.47
CA ARG A 156 5.11 22.23 -8.76
C ARG A 156 6.61 21.93 -8.76
N LEU A 157 7.06 21.03 -9.63
CA LEU A 157 8.48 20.79 -9.87
C LEU A 157 8.92 21.57 -11.11
N ILE A 158 9.95 22.40 -10.97
CA ILE A 158 10.56 23.10 -12.11
C ILE A 158 12.03 22.74 -12.24
N HIS A 159 12.49 22.57 -13.48
CA HIS A 159 13.93 22.54 -13.76
C HIS A 159 14.50 23.96 -13.76
N ASN A 160 15.69 24.14 -13.16
CA ASN A 160 16.38 25.44 -13.15
C ASN A 160 16.52 26.10 -14.53
N PHE A 161 16.68 25.29 -15.59
CA PHE A 161 16.90 25.76 -16.96
C PHE A 161 15.62 25.84 -17.80
N SER A 162 14.49 25.34 -17.30
CA SER A 162 13.20 25.35 -18.00
C SER A 162 12.05 25.71 -17.05
N PRO A 163 12.05 26.91 -16.43
CA PRO A 163 11.03 27.30 -15.47
C PRO A 163 9.62 27.41 -16.08
N ASP A 164 9.53 27.66 -17.40
CA ASP A 164 8.26 27.81 -18.12
C ASP A 164 7.53 26.47 -18.37
N HIS A 165 8.16 25.34 -18.05
CA HIS A 165 7.61 24.00 -18.27
C HIS A 165 7.55 23.21 -16.96
N PRO A 166 6.70 23.62 -16.00
CA PRO A 166 6.56 22.94 -14.72
C PRO A 166 5.90 21.57 -14.86
N PHE A 167 6.32 20.63 -14.02
CA PHE A 167 5.55 19.43 -13.73
C PHE A 167 4.68 19.68 -12.51
N ILE A 168 3.37 19.50 -12.66
CA ILE A 168 2.44 19.56 -11.54
C ILE A 168 2.13 18.13 -11.13
N LEU A 169 2.42 17.80 -9.87
CA LEU A 169 2.21 16.48 -9.31
C LEU A 169 1.21 16.57 -8.16
N GLU A 170 0.26 15.66 -8.17
CA GLU A 170 -0.56 15.36 -7.00
C GLU A 170 0.14 14.27 -6.20
N ILE A 171 0.34 14.52 -4.92
CA ILE A 171 1.09 13.67 -4.01
C ILE A 171 0.35 13.55 -2.68
N ALA A 172 0.81 12.64 -1.82
CA ALA A 172 0.33 12.49 -0.47
C ALA A 172 1.21 13.29 0.50
N GLU A 173 0.61 14.04 1.43
CA GLU A 173 1.34 14.82 2.45
C GLU A 173 2.24 13.93 3.33
N GLU A 174 1.84 12.68 3.52
CA GLU A 174 2.54 11.67 4.30
C GLU A 174 3.84 11.17 3.65
N GLU A 175 4.07 11.49 2.36
CA GLU A 175 5.24 11.04 1.63
C GLU A 175 6.50 11.87 1.91
N THR A 176 7.61 11.16 2.05
CA THR A 176 8.95 11.76 2.02
C THR A 176 9.31 12.25 0.63
N ILE A 177 10.24 13.20 0.54
CA ILE A 177 10.79 13.66 -0.76
C ILE A 177 11.36 12.49 -1.57
N GLY A 178 11.96 11.49 -0.92
CA GLY A 178 12.44 10.28 -1.59
C GLY A 178 11.33 9.47 -2.25
N GLN A 179 10.20 9.27 -1.57
CA GLN A 179 9.02 8.58 -2.14
C GLN A 179 8.42 9.38 -3.31
N ILE A 180 8.32 10.70 -3.17
CA ILE A 180 7.88 11.59 -4.25
C ILE A 180 8.82 11.49 -5.46
N ALA A 181 10.13 11.44 -5.24
CA ALA A 181 11.12 11.28 -6.30
C ALA A 181 10.98 9.94 -7.04
N ILE A 182 10.69 8.83 -6.34
CA ILE A 182 10.40 7.53 -6.96
C ILE A 182 9.22 7.64 -7.94
N LYS A 183 8.13 8.30 -7.52
CA LYS A 183 6.96 8.52 -8.40
C LYS A 183 7.29 9.36 -9.63
N PHE A 184 8.30 10.24 -9.53
CA PHE A 184 8.73 11.09 -10.63
C PHE A 184 9.71 10.41 -11.60
N LEU A 185 10.26 9.23 -11.27
CA LEU A 185 11.17 8.50 -12.15
C LEU A 185 10.60 8.25 -13.56
N LYS A 186 9.29 8.10 -13.68
CA LYS A 186 8.60 7.92 -14.98
C LYS A 186 8.74 9.12 -15.92
N TYR A 187 8.99 10.31 -15.39
CA TYR A 187 9.22 11.53 -16.17
C TYR A 187 10.71 11.84 -16.33
N ASN A 188 11.51 11.50 -15.32
CA ASN A 188 12.95 11.73 -15.31
C ASN A 188 13.70 10.62 -14.57
N SER A 189 14.37 9.74 -15.32
CA SER A 189 15.15 8.62 -14.79
C SER A 189 16.36 9.04 -13.95
N HIS A 190 16.77 10.31 -14.03
CA HIS A 190 17.91 10.87 -13.31
C HIS A 190 17.48 11.73 -12.12
N ILE A 191 16.22 11.65 -11.67
CA ILE A 191 15.69 12.56 -10.65
C ILE A 191 16.47 12.59 -9.34
N PHE A 192 17.13 11.49 -8.97
CA PHE A 192 17.99 11.39 -7.79
C PHE A 192 19.34 12.11 -7.92
N SER A 193 19.78 12.43 -9.14
CA SER A 193 20.98 13.24 -9.38
C SER A 193 20.68 14.74 -9.37
N TYR A 194 19.44 15.15 -9.07
CA TYR A 194 19.09 16.55 -8.90
C TYR A 194 19.13 16.92 -7.42
N ILE A 195 19.58 18.14 -7.14
CA ILE A 195 19.43 18.77 -5.83
C ILE A 195 18.07 19.47 -5.82
N TRP A 196 17.18 18.99 -4.95
CA TRP A 196 15.85 19.55 -4.77
C TRP A 196 15.90 20.72 -3.79
N ARG A 197 15.33 21.88 -4.17
CA ARG A 197 15.36 23.09 -3.34
C ARG A 197 13.98 23.72 -3.18
N TYR A 198 13.74 24.26 -2.00
CA TYR A 198 12.60 25.14 -1.70
C TYR A 198 13.11 26.35 -0.92
N ASN A 199 12.72 27.57 -1.32
CA ASN A 199 13.14 28.81 -0.66
C ASN A 199 14.65 28.85 -0.32
N GLN A 200 15.49 28.46 -1.29
CA GLN A 200 16.96 28.37 -1.20
C GLN A 200 17.52 27.27 -0.28
N GLN A 201 16.69 26.53 0.45
CA GLN A 201 17.08 25.39 1.27
C GLN A 201 17.10 24.10 0.45
N ILE A 202 18.04 23.20 0.77
CA ILE A 202 18.12 21.86 0.17
C ILE A 202 17.15 20.95 0.95
N LEU A 203 16.35 20.19 0.22
CA LEU A 203 15.39 19.26 0.82
C LEU A 203 16.05 17.95 1.23
N ASP A 204 15.71 17.46 2.41
CA ASP A 204 16.11 16.15 2.94
C ASP A 204 15.15 15.08 2.40
N PHE A 205 15.73 14.06 1.75
CA PHE A 205 14.99 12.97 1.11
C PHE A 205 14.27 12.06 2.10
N ASN A 206 14.68 12.04 3.36
CA ASN A 206 14.06 11.21 4.40
C ASN A 206 12.94 11.92 5.15
N LYS A 207 12.61 13.15 4.77
CA LYS A 207 11.59 13.98 5.40
C LYS A 207 10.45 14.25 4.44
N THR A 208 9.26 14.42 4.99
CA THR A 208 8.07 14.90 4.29
C THR A 208 8.24 16.35 3.84
N LEU A 209 7.28 16.86 3.05
CA LEU A 209 7.27 18.27 2.65
C LEU A 209 7.20 19.21 3.85
N THR A 210 6.27 18.97 4.78
CA THR A 210 6.10 19.82 5.96
C THR A 210 7.31 19.76 6.90
N GLU A 211 7.93 18.60 7.08
CA GLU A 211 9.17 18.47 7.85
C GLU A 211 10.37 19.18 7.20
N ASN A 212 10.35 19.34 5.87
CA ASN A 212 11.28 20.17 5.12
C ASN A 212 10.91 21.66 5.11
N GLY A 213 9.88 22.08 5.86
CA GLY A 213 9.45 23.47 5.94
C GLY A 213 8.58 23.94 4.78
N ILE A 214 7.98 23.03 4.02
CA ILE A 214 7.01 23.32 2.96
C ILE A 214 5.60 23.07 3.52
N PRO A 215 4.92 24.10 4.06
CA PRO A 215 3.63 23.91 4.72
C PRO A 215 2.58 23.39 3.75
N ASN A 216 1.69 22.54 4.23
CA ASN A 216 0.47 22.20 3.51
C ASN A 216 -0.57 23.30 3.74
N GLU A 217 -0.66 24.24 2.81
CA GLU A 217 -1.62 25.35 2.88
C GLU A 217 -3.07 24.85 2.86
N GLU A 218 -3.36 23.70 2.23
CA GLU A 218 -4.72 23.16 2.09
C GLU A 218 -5.34 22.74 3.44
N LEU A 219 -4.53 22.26 4.39
CA LEU A 219 -4.97 21.97 5.76
C LEU A 219 -5.54 23.22 6.48
N PHE A 220 -5.16 24.41 6.03
CA PHE A 220 -5.69 25.68 6.54
C PHE A 220 -6.95 26.14 5.78
N HIS A 221 -7.13 25.66 4.54
CA HIS A 221 -8.20 26.07 3.62
C HIS A 221 -9.50 25.28 3.77
N ASP A 222 -9.47 24.02 4.22
CA ASP A 222 -10.67 23.22 4.50
C ASP A 222 -11.61 23.90 5.53
N LYS A 223 -11.04 24.72 6.42
CA LYS A 223 -11.81 25.56 7.34
C LYS A 223 -12.64 26.66 6.65
N TYR A 224 -12.26 27.06 5.44
CA TYR A 224 -12.82 28.23 4.74
C TYR A 224 -13.41 27.90 3.36
N GLY A 225 -13.42 26.63 2.93
CA GLY A 225 -14.10 26.19 1.71
C GLY A 225 -13.44 26.62 0.40
N TRP A 226 -12.12 26.85 0.40
CA TRP A 226 -11.37 27.09 -0.83
C TRP A 226 -11.10 25.75 -1.52
N ARG A 227 -11.31 25.67 -2.84
CA ARG A 227 -10.95 24.49 -3.62
C ARG A 227 -9.44 24.43 -3.75
N SER A 228 -8.86 23.25 -3.46
CA SER A 228 -7.53 22.90 -3.95
C SER A 228 -7.57 22.94 -5.48
N ASP A 229 -6.93 23.94 -6.06
CA ASP A 229 -6.61 23.98 -7.47
C ASP A 229 -5.10 23.86 -7.64
N ASN A 230 -4.69 23.41 -8.83
CA ASN A 230 -3.29 23.28 -9.19
C ASN A 230 -2.55 24.63 -9.31
N GLU A 231 -3.26 25.75 -9.11
CA GLU A 231 -2.73 27.09 -9.32
C GLU A 231 -1.92 27.58 -8.12
N ASN A 232 -2.36 27.25 -6.88
CA ASN A 232 -1.71 27.67 -5.64
C ASN A 232 -0.92 26.53 -4.94
N CYS A 233 0.00 25.90 -5.66
CA CYS A 233 0.88 24.86 -5.12
C CYS A 233 2.33 25.32 -4.88
N SER A 234 2.96 24.76 -3.84
CA SER A 234 4.37 25.03 -3.52
C SER A 234 5.30 24.63 -4.68
N THR A 235 6.24 25.52 -5.01
CA THR A 235 7.21 25.29 -6.09
C THR A 235 8.54 24.78 -5.55
N ILE A 236 8.94 23.59 -5.99
CA ILE A 236 10.23 22.97 -5.73
C ILE A 236 11.08 23.05 -6.99
N VAL A 237 12.33 23.41 -6.80
CA VAL A 237 13.29 23.66 -7.86
C VAL A 237 14.29 22.52 -7.96
N LEU A 238 14.38 21.91 -9.13
CA LEU A 238 15.31 20.84 -9.47
C LEU A 238 16.59 21.44 -10.06
N CYS A 239 17.67 21.43 -9.27
CA CYS A 239 18.99 21.85 -9.71
C CYS A 239 19.78 20.64 -10.18
N PHE A 240 20.27 20.64 -11.42
CA PHE A 240 21.19 19.60 -11.86
C PHE A 240 22.53 19.75 -11.12
N SER A 241 23.01 18.71 -10.44
CA SER A 241 24.38 18.68 -9.93
C SER A 241 25.29 18.10 -11.00
N ASP A 242 26.19 18.94 -11.53
CA ASP A 242 27.15 18.59 -12.58
C ASP A 242 28.36 17.80 -12.01
N ASP A 243 28.11 16.88 -11.07
CA ASP A 243 29.14 16.06 -10.43
C ASP A 243 29.62 14.97 -11.43
N LEU A 244 30.36 15.41 -12.45
CA LEU A 244 31.36 14.60 -13.12
C LEU A 244 32.56 14.45 -12.17
N THR A 245 32.46 13.61 -11.16
CA THR A 245 33.67 13.03 -10.56
C THR A 245 34.19 11.94 -11.49
N ILE A 246 34.94 12.37 -12.51
CA ILE A 246 35.98 11.54 -13.13
C ILE A 246 37.31 12.24 -12.85
N ALA A 247 38.09 11.65 -11.96
CA ALA A 247 39.54 11.73 -11.96
C ALA A 247 40.09 10.40 -11.45
#